data_AF-A0A354H163-F1
#
_entry.id   AF-A0A354H163-F1
#
_cell.length_a   1.000
_cell.length_b   1.000
_cell.length_c   1.000
_cell.angle_alpha   90.00
_cell.angle_beta   90.00
_cell.angle_gamma   90.00
#
_symmetry.space_group_name_H-M   'P 1'
#
loop_
_entity.id
_entity.type
_entity.pdbx_description
1 polymer ?
#
loop_
_entity_poly.entity_id
_entity_poly.type
_entity_poly.pdbx_seq_one_letter_code
_entity_poly.pdbx_strand_id
1 'polypeptide(L)'
;MLTLWIKRWAAALATTVAICGGTAMASETYCPPTYVVKRVVCYETTTVYETHREAYQVCVTRYDSCGDPYHVYKTCYHDVRTPVQKQVAVVHYETVPK
;
A
#
# COMPACT_ATOMS: atom_id res chain seq x y z
N MET A 1 2.11 -37.11 85.81
CA MET A 1 0.96 -37.12 86.74
C MET A 1 0.25 -35.78 86.57
N LEU A 2 -0.75 -35.64 85.68
CA LEU A 2 -2.17 -35.92 85.96
C LEU A 2 -2.53 -35.40 87.36
N THR A 3 -3.36 -34.38 87.60
CA THR A 3 -4.59 -33.93 86.90
C THR A 3 -5.00 -32.54 87.39
N LEU A 4 -5.52 -31.73 86.46
CA LEU A 4 -6.72 -30.88 86.55
C LEU A 4 -7.01 -30.12 87.86
N TRP A 5 -7.26 -28.81 87.75
CA TRP A 5 -8.62 -28.30 88.01
C TRP A 5 -8.87 -26.97 87.31
N ILE A 6 -9.97 -26.97 86.56
CA ILE A 6 -10.48 -25.96 85.66
C ILE A 6 -11.39 -25.01 86.46
N LYS A 7 -11.17 -23.70 86.37
CA LYS A 7 -12.23 -22.70 86.61
C LYS A 7 -12.31 -21.77 85.39
N ARG A 8 -13.29 -22.10 84.55
CA ARG A 8 -13.86 -21.30 83.44
C ARG A 8 -14.52 -20.04 83.99
N TRP A 9 -14.28 -18.88 83.39
CA TRP A 9 -15.23 -17.76 83.18
C TRP A 9 -14.61 -16.86 82.10
N ALA A 10 -14.97 -16.99 80.81
CA ALA A 10 -16.14 -16.41 80.12
C ALA A 10 -16.02 -14.88 79.92
N ALA A 11 -16.10 -14.46 78.65
CA ALA A 11 -16.16 -13.11 78.06
C ALA A 11 -14.88 -12.77 77.26
N ALA A 12 -14.90 -12.38 75.99
CA ALA A 12 -15.96 -11.80 75.19
C ALA A 12 -15.91 -12.29 73.74
N LEU A 13 -17.12 -12.53 73.24
CA LEU A 13 -17.49 -12.74 71.85
C LEU A 13 -17.44 -11.39 71.10
N ALA A 14 -17.20 -11.45 69.80
CA ALA A 14 -17.64 -10.52 68.75
C ALA A 14 -16.84 -9.22 68.49
N THR A 15 -16.26 -9.16 67.28
CA THR A 15 -16.39 -8.04 66.31
C THR A 15 -15.78 -8.50 64.97
N THR A 16 -16.53 -9.27 64.18
CA THR A 16 -17.28 -8.84 62.98
C THR A 16 -16.43 -8.40 61.78
N VAL A 17 -16.54 -9.25 60.75
CA VAL A 17 -16.22 -9.12 59.34
C VAL A 17 -16.61 -7.77 58.73
N ALA A 18 -15.65 -7.11 58.07
CA ALA A 18 -15.78 -6.30 56.86
C ALA A 18 -14.36 -5.79 56.55
N ILE A 19 -13.80 -5.95 55.36
CA ILE A 19 -14.08 -5.06 54.23
C ILE A 19 -13.77 -5.83 52.93
N CYS A 20 -14.83 -6.00 52.15
CA CYS A 20 -14.91 -5.89 50.69
C CYS A 20 -13.64 -6.21 49.89
N GLY A 21 -13.63 -7.42 49.30
CA GLY A 21 -12.84 -7.69 48.12
C GLY A 21 -13.27 -6.76 46.99
N GLY A 22 -12.46 -5.75 46.70
CA GLY A 22 -12.50 -5.06 45.42
C GLY A 22 -11.93 -5.99 44.37
N THR A 23 -12.78 -6.52 43.48
CA THR A 23 -12.29 -7.11 42.23
C THR A 23 -11.65 -5.97 41.44
N ALA A 24 -10.32 -6.01 41.33
CA ALA A 24 -9.60 -5.22 40.36
C ALA A 24 -10.25 -5.48 38.99
N MET A 25 -10.93 -4.48 38.43
CA MET A 25 -11.40 -4.56 37.06
C MET A 25 -10.13 -4.60 36.21
N ALA A 26 -9.94 -5.72 35.52
CA ALA A 26 -8.87 -5.89 34.56
C ALA A 26 -8.86 -4.68 33.61
N SER A 27 -7.71 -4.02 33.51
CA SER A 27 -7.51 -3.00 32.49
C SER A 27 -7.89 -3.59 31.15
N GLU A 28 -8.64 -2.86 30.33
CA GLU A 28 -8.86 -3.18 28.93
C GLU A 28 -7.52 -3.62 28.35
N THR A 29 -7.41 -4.91 28.02
CA THR A 29 -6.25 -5.42 27.33
C THR A 29 -6.28 -4.73 25.98
N TYR A 30 -5.44 -3.71 25.82
CA TYR A 30 -5.18 -3.08 24.54
C TYR A 30 -4.72 -4.20 23.60
N CYS A 31 -5.66 -4.76 22.86
CA CYS A 31 -5.37 -5.72 21.81
C CYS A 31 -4.91 -4.86 20.63
N PRO A 32 -3.61 -4.85 20.27
CA PRO A 32 -3.18 -4.09 19.12
C PRO A 32 -3.94 -4.64 17.91
N PRO A 33 -4.48 -3.78 17.04
CA PRO A 33 -5.10 -4.25 15.81
C PRO A 33 -4.09 -5.16 15.10
N THR A 34 -4.47 -6.41 14.87
CA THR A 34 -3.64 -7.30 14.05
C THR A 34 -3.68 -6.73 12.64
N TYR A 35 -2.55 -6.44 12.03
CA TYR A 35 -2.51 -5.90 10.69
C TYR A 35 -2.27 -7.01 9.65
N VAL A 36 -2.95 -6.94 8.51
CA VAL A 36 -2.72 -7.82 7.36
C VAL A 36 -2.29 -6.96 6.17
N VAL A 37 -1.25 -7.40 5.48
CA VAL A 37 -0.81 -6.76 4.23
C VAL A 37 -1.66 -7.28 3.08
N LYS A 38 -2.42 -6.39 2.46
CA LYS A 38 -3.22 -6.67 1.27
C LYS A 38 -2.49 -6.16 0.04
N ARG A 39 -2.39 -6.99 -0.99
CA ARG A 39 -1.94 -6.57 -2.32
C ARG A 39 -3.08 -5.88 -3.05
N VAL A 40 -2.88 -4.62 -3.44
CA VAL A 40 -3.84 -3.81 -4.20
C VAL A 40 -3.20 -3.45 -5.54
N VAL A 41 -3.96 -3.56 -6.63
CA VAL A 41 -3.52 -3.14 -7.95
C VAL A 41 -4.21 -1.84 -8.28
N CYS A 42 -3.43 -0.77 -8.42
CA CYS A 42 -3.91 0.56 -8.82
C CYS A 42 -3.47 0.83 -10.26
N TYR A 43 -4.24 1.62 -11.00
CA TYR A 43 -3.85 2.07 -12.33
C TYR A 43 -3.36 3.50 -12.26
N GLU A 44 -2.12 3.71 -12.68
CA GLU A 44 -1.50 5.02 -12.73
C GLU A 44 -1.28 5.43 -14.18
N THR A 45 -1.61 6.68 -14.48
CA THR A 45 -1.40 7.26 -15.81
C THR A 45 0.04 7.72 -15.91
N THR A 46 0.81 7.10 -16.80
CA THR A 46 2.22 7.43 -17.05
C THR A 46 2.42 7.86 -18.49
N THR A 47 3.22 8.90 -18.69
CA THR A 47 3.67 9.34 -20.01
C THR A 47 4.73 8.37 -20.53
N VAL A 48 4.44 7.68 -21.62
CA VAL A 48 5.37 6.78 -22.32
C VAL A 48 5.69 7.38 -23.69
N TYR A 49 6.94 7.30 -24.12
CA TYR A 49 7.31 7.72 -25.48
C TYR A 49 7.18 6.53 -26.44
N GLU A 50 6.27 6.65 -27.39
CA GLU A 50 6.17 5.72 -28.50
C GLU A 50 6.94 6.26 -29.70
N THR A 51 7.62 5.36 -30.41
CA THR A 51 8.31 5.69 -31.66
C THR A 51 7.49 5.14 -32.81
N HIS A 52 7.05 6.00 -33.71
CA HIS A 52 6.40 5.61 -34.95
C HIS A 52 7.07 6.26 -36.15
N ARG A 53 6.89 5.65 -37.31
CA ARG A 53 7.58 6.02 -38.55
C ARG A 53 6.66 6.87 -39.41
N GLU A 54 7.04 8.10 -39.67
CA GLU A 54 6.27 9.05 -40.48
C GLU A 54 6.91 9.24 -41.86
N ALA A 55 6.06 9.18 -42.89
CA ALA A 55 6.45 9.44 -44.27
C ALA A 55 6.49 10.95 -44.55
N TYR A 56 7.50 11.39 -45.29
CA TYR A 56 7.60 12.77 -45.77
C TYR A 56 8.11 12.80 -47.21
N GLN A 57 7.78 13.87 -47.94
CA GLN A 57 8.20 14.03 -49.33
C GLN A 57 9.41 14.96 -49.42
N VAL A 58 10.41 14.53 -50.18
CA VAL A 58 11.58 15.35 -50.54
C VAL A 58 11.55 15.61 -52.03
N CYS A 59 11.54 16.88 -52.42
CA CYS A 59 11.72 17.27 -53.81
C CYS A 59 13.21 17.22 -54.16
N VAL A 60 13.57 16.45 -55.18
CA VAL A 60 14.95 16.34 -55.68
C VAL A 60 14.95 16.75 -57.14
N THR A 61 15.86 17.65 -57.50
CA THR A 61 16.14 17.98 -58.90
C THR A 61 17.01 16.89 -59.51
N ARG A 62 16.57 16.36 -60.65
CA ARG A 62 17.33 15.43 -61.50
C ARG A 62 17.51 16.06 -62.87
N TYR A 63 18.42 15.49 -63.65
CA TYR A 63 18.72 15.94 -65.00
C TYR A 63 18.49 14.77 -65.96
N ASP A 64 17.84 15.04 -67.08
CA ASP A 64 17.62 14.03 -68.11
C ASP A 64 18.90 13.84 -68.96
N SER A 65 18.80 13.05 -70.04
CA SER A 65 19.93 12.84 -70.96
C SER A 65 20.34 14.10 -71.72
N CYS A 66 19.45 15.10 -71.84
CA CYS A 66 19.69 16.36 -72.51
C CYS A 66 20.27 17.43 -71.55
N GLY A 67 20.28 17.16 -70.24
CA GLY A 67 20.71 18.10 -69.22
C GLY A 67 19.59 19.02 -68.72
N ASP A 68 18.34 18.74 -69.06
CA ASP A 68 17.20 19.54 -68.61
C ASP A 68 16.79 19.12 -67.18
N PRO A 69 16.62 20.09 -66.26
CA PRO A 69 16.25 19.79 -64.88
C PRO A 69 14.78 19.40 -64.79
N TYR A 70 14.49 18.34 -64.03
CA TYR A 70 13.13 17.94 -63.67
C TYR A 70 13.04 17.59 -62.18
N HIS A 71 11.86 17.79 -61.61
CA HIS A 71 11.62 17.54 -60.18
C HIS A 71 11.01 16.17 -59.95
N VAL A 72 11.55 15.44 -58.97
CA VAL A 72 11.02 14.17 -58.52
C VAL A 72 10.77 14.24 -57.02
N TYR A 73 9.56 13.87 -56.61
CA TYR A 73 9.22 13.69 -55.20
C TYR A 73 9.59 12.28 -54.77
N LYS A 74 10.44 12.19 -53.73
CA LYS A 74 10.80 10.94 -53.09
C LYS A 74 10.13 10.86 -51.73
N THR A 75 9.47 9.74 -51.48
CA THR A 75 8.95 9.42 -50.15
C THR A 75 10.09 8.89 -49.28
N CYS A 76 10.41 9.65 -48.25
CA CYS A 76 11.37 9.31 -47.23
C CYS A 76 10.62 9.01 -45.92
N TYR A 77 11.32 8.45 -44.94
CA TYR A 77 10.74 8.13 -43.65
C TYR A 77 11.67 8.58 -42.54
N HIS A 78 11.08 9.01 -41.43
CA HIS A 78 11.80 9.34 -40.22
C HIS A 78 11.04 8.81 -39.00
N ASP A 79 11.77 8.56 -37.93
CA ASP A 79 11.20 8.07 -36.68
C ASP A 79 10.90 9.27 -35.77
N VAL A 80 9.64 9.37 -35.34
CA VAL A 80 9.15 10.42 -34.46
C VAL A 80 8.84 9.81 -33.11
N ARG A 81 9.25 10.49 -32.03
CA ARG A 81 8.94 10.10 -30.66
C ARG A 81 7.82 10.99 -30.13
N THR A 82 6.66 10.39 -29.88
CA THR A 82 5.49 11.11 -29.36
C THR A 82 5.19 10.67 -27.93
N PRO A 83 5.00 11.61 -26.99
CA PRO A 83 4.53 11.27 -25.64
C PRO A 83 3.06 10.85 -25.71
N VAL A 84 2.77 9.64 -25.26
CA VAL A 84 1.41 9.10 -25.12
C VAL A 84 1.13 8.77 -23.66
N GLN A 85 -0.10 9.02 -23.22
CA GLN A 85 -0.54 8.66 -21.87
C GLN A 85 -1.03 7.22 -21.86
N LYS A 86 -0.45 6.39 -21.00
CA LYS A 86 -0.87 5.00 -20.82
C LYS A 86 -1.20 4.72 -19.36
N GLN A 87 -2.23 3.91 -19.14
CA GLN A 87 -2.52 3.37 -17.82
C GLN A 87 -1.66 2.14 -17.57
N VAL A 88 -0.88 2.18 -16.50
CA VAL A 88 -0.01 1.09 -16.06
C VAL A 88 -0.53 0.56 -14.74
N ALA A 89 -0.62 -0.76 -14.62
CA ALA A 89 -0.97 -1.41 -13.37
C ALA A 89 0.23 -1.36 -12.41
N VAL A 90 0.07 -0.66 -11.30
CA VAL A 90 1.05 -0.55 -10.22
C VAL A 90 0.54 -1.35 -9.02
N VAL A 91 1.42 -2.18 -8.46
CA VAL A 91 1.09 -3.00 -7.30
C VAL A 91 1.49 -2.26 -6.04
N HIS A 92 0.51 -1.95 -5.21
CA HIS A 92 0.69 -1.37 -3.89
C HIS A 92 0.41 -2.42 -2.81
N TYR A 93 1.09 -2.30 -1.68
CA TYR A 93 0.86 -3.12 -0.50
C TYR A 93 0.31 -2.23 0.59
N GLU A 94 -0.94 -2.46 0.95
CA GLU A 94 -1.63 -1.67 1.98
C GLU A 94 -1.77 -2.49 3.25
N THR A 95 -1.47 -1.86 4.38
CA THR A 95 -1.62 -2.46 5.70
C THR A 95 -3.04 -2.19 6.20
N VAL A 96 -3.85 -3.24 6.32
CA VAL A 96 -5.26 -3.15 6.71
C VAL A 96 -5.43 -3.80 8.09
N PRO A 97 -6.19 -3.20 9.03
CA PRO A 97 -6.54 -3.89 10.26
C PRO A 97 -7.36 -5.16 9.94
N LYS A 98 -7.05 -6.26 10.64
CA LYS A 98 -7.65 -7.58 10.50
C LYS A 98 -9.05 -7.65 11.06
#